data_AF-A0A8H8RC39-F1
#
_entry.id   AF-A0A8H8RC39-F1
#
_cell.length_a   1.000
_cell.length_b   1.000
_cell.length_c   1.000
_cell.angle_alpha   90.00
_cell.angle_beta   90.00
_cell.angle_gamma   90.00
#
_symmetry.space_group_name_H-M   'P 1'
#
loop_
_entity.id
_entity.type
_entity.pdbx_description
1 polymer ?
#
loop_
_entity_poly.entity_id
_entity_poly.type
_entity_poly.pdbx_seq_one_letter_code
_entity_poly.pdbx_strand_id
1 'polypeptide(L)'
;MVLLRDFEGGVYTFKSNSECLDLGIPTPVLPEKVRGHMVLVLGGVPRKLDYVKVMTITSTLKEDGDYVPIAPTLKNGYTIQLQLRNYLVWHHRETLRFFPVLQKYSYLKIDSYYEVPIQMLVNVRDHFNNAFVIRSKGQGGLRQLQDYVRRRDLIRTTESHDAGPSSMIQSDEK
;
A
#
# COMPACT_ATOMS: atom_id res chain seq x y z
N MET A 1 -21.85 -2.85 -10.83
CA MET A 1 -21.22 -1.62 -10.30
C MET A 1 -20.23 -2.07 -9.23
N VAL A 2 -18.93 -1.90 -9.42
CA VAL A 2 -17.93 -2.31 -8.42
C VAL A 2 -17.80 -1.17 -7.42
N LEU A 3 -17.94 -1.46 -6.12
CA LEU A 3 -17.85 -0.43 -5.09
C LEU A 3 -16.39 -0.23 -4.72
N LEU A 4 -15.99 1.01 -4.43
CA LEU A 4 -14.63 1.34 -3.96
C LEU A 4 -14.18 0.47 -2.75
N ARG A 5 -15.14 0.10 -1.89
CA ARG A 5 -14.92 -0.77 -0.73
C ARG A 5 -14.44 -2.18 -1.10
N ASP A 6 -14.70 -2.62 -2.33
CA ASP A 6 -14.28 -3.93 -2.83
C ASP A 6 -12.79 -3.97 -3.17
N PHE A 7 -12.14 -2.81 -3.30
CA PHE A 7 -10.71 -2.70 -3.59
C PHE A 7 -9.87 -2.44 -2.35
N GLU A 8 -10.46 -1.82 -1.32
CA GLU A 8 -9.75 -1.37 -0.14
C GLU A 8 -9.12 -2.54 0.64
N GLY A 9 -7.81 -2.46 0.86
CA GLY A 9 -7.02 -3.52 1.50
C GLY A 9 -6.61 -4.66 0.57
N GLY A 10 -7.05 -4.68 -0.69
CA GLY A 10 -6.64 -5.69 -1.67
C GLY A 10 -5.23 -5.47 -2.19
N VAL A 11 -4.57 -6.56 -2.59
CA VAL A 11 -3.26 -6.56 -3.26
C VAL A 11 -3.43 -6.77 -4.75
N TYR A 12 -2.82 -5.90 -5.54
CA TYR A 12 -2.98 -5.81 -6.99
C TYR A 12 -1.63 -5.75 -7.69
N THR A 13 -1.65 -6.02 -8.99
CA THR A 13 -0.61 -5.63 -9.95
C THR A 13 -1.20 -4.68 -10.96
N PHE A 14 -0.35 -4.01 -11.74
CA PHE A 14 -0.79 -3.16 -12.83
C PHE A 14 -0.96 -3.97 -14.11
N LYS A 15 -2.00 -3.65 -14.88
CA LYS A 15 -2.07 -4.00 -16.30
C LYS A 15 -0.84 -3.43 -17.04
N SER A 16 -0.43 -4.09 -18.11
CA SER A 16 0.65 -3.58 -18.95
C SER A 16 0.23 -2.26 -19.63
N ASN A 17 1.20 -1.47 -20.10
CA ASN A 17 0.91 -0.27 -20.88
C ASN A 17 0.07 -0.57 -22.12
N SER A 18 0.41 -1.63 -22.86
CA SER A 18 -0.34 -2.04 -24.05
C SER A 18 -1.78 -2.40 -23.70
N GLU A 19 -1.99 -3.19 -22.65
CA GLU A 19 -3.34 -3.58 -22.22
C GLU A 19 -4.17 -2.37 -21.77
N CYS A 20 -3.56 -1.39 -21.09
CA CYS A 20 -4.26 -0.15 -20.74
C CYS A 20 -4.64 0.66 -21.98
N LEU A 21 -3.73 0.77 -22.95
CA LEU A 21 -3.96 1.49 -24.21
C LEU A 21 -5.09 0.84 -25.02
N ASP A 22 -5.06 -0.48 -25.17
CA ASP A 22 -6.07 -1.25 -25.91
C ASP A 22 -7.48 -1.11 -25.30
N LEU A 23 -7.54 -0.93 -23.98
CA LEU A 23 -8.79 -0.75 -23.23
C LEU A 23 -9.20 0.72 -23.06
N GLY A 24 -8.44 1.67 -23.58
CA GLY A 24 -8.69 3.11 -23.42
C GLY A 24 -8.59 3.59 -21.97
N ILE A 25 -7.87 2.85 -21.11
CA ILE A 25 -7.70 3.18 -19.69
C ILE A 25 -6.67 4.31 -19.56
N PRO A 26 -6.98 5.42 -18.88
CA PRO A 26 -6.01 6.47 -18.62
C PRO A 26 -4.79 5.93 -17.86
N THR A 27 -3.59 6.11 -18.41
CA THR A 27 -2.36 5.68 -17.73
C THR A 27 -1.64 6.87 -17.11
N PRO A 28 -1.71 7.07 -15.78
CA PRO A 28 -0.87 8.08 -15.16
C PRO A 28 0.61 7.75 -15.34
N VAL A 29 1.45 8.79 -15.33
CA VAL A 29 2.91 8.64 -15.35
C VAL A 29 3.34 8.07 -13.99
N LEU A 30 3.62 6.77 -13.97
CA LEU A 30 4.16 6.06 -12.81
C LEU A 30 5.63 5.74 -13.07
N PRO A 31 6.50 5.83 -12.05
CA PRO A 31 7.87 5.33 -12.17
C PRO A 31 7.87 3.87 -12.63
N GLU A 32 8.73 3.52 -13.58
CA GLU A 32 8.77 2.17 -14.17
C GLU A 32 8.91 1.07 -13.11
N LYS A 33 9.72 1.33 -12.07
CA LYS A 33 9.90 0.43 -10.93
C LYS A 33 8.58 0.11 -10.22
N VAL A 34 7.67 1.07 -10.09
CA VAL A 34 6.38 0.89 -9.40
C VAL A 34 5.47 -0.05 -10.20
N ARG A 35 5.50 0.03 -11.53
CA ARG A 35 4.66 -0.81 -12.40
C ARG A 35 5.00 -2.29 -12.34
N GLY A 36 6.26 -2.62 -12.08
CA GLY A 36 6.72 -4.01 -11.93
C GLY A 36 6.43 -4.62 -10.55
N HIS A 37 5.87 -3.85 -9.61
CA HIS A 37 5.63 -4.31 -8.24
C HIS A 37 4.15 -4.60 -7.97
N MET A 38 3.91 -5.42 -6.96
CA MET A 38 2.59 -5.53 -6.35
C MET A 38 2.29 -4.23 -5.58
N VAL A 39 1.02 -3.91 -5.43
CA VAL A 39 0.56 -2.73 -4.69
C VAL A 39 -0.59 -3.07 -3.76
N LEU A 40 -0.63 -2.39 -2.62
CA LEU A 40 -1.76 -2.42 -1.68
C LEU A 40 -2.64 -1.20 -1.92
N VAL A 41 -3.95 -1.42 -2.09
CA VAL A 41 -4.92 -0.32 -2.14
C VAL A 41 -5.27 0.13 -0.72
N LEU A 42 -5.08 1.41 -0.43
CA LEU A 42 -5.43 2.01 0.85
C LEU A 42 -6.87 2.50 0.93
N GLY A 43 -7.48 2.83 -0.20
CA GLY A 43 -8.80 3.45 -0.27
C GLY A 43 -8.92 4.40 -1.46
N GLY A 44 -10.07 5.07 -1.57
CA GLY A 44 -10.33 6.00 -2.68
C GLY A 44 -9.67 7.36 -2.51
N VAL A 45 -9.56 8.06 -3.63
CA VAL A 45 -9.04 9.42 -3.67
C VAL A 45 -10.20 10.42 -3.55
N PRO A 46 -10.18 11.35 -2.58
CA PRO A 46 -11.19 12.40 -2.49
C PRO A 46 -11.30 13.17 -3.81
N ARG A 47 -12.53 13.41 -4.28
CA ARG A 47 -12.84 14.18 -5.50
C ARG A 47 -12.42 13.55 -6.83
N LYS A 48 -11.84 12.33 -6.83
CA LYS A 48 -11.57 11.57 -8.06
C LYS A 48 -12.33 10.24 -8.02
N LEU A 49 -13.46 10.19 -8.72
CA LEU A 49 -14.21 8.96 -8.89
C LEU A 49 -13.35 7.95 -9.65
N ASP A 50 -13.45 6.68 -9.29
CA ASP A 50 -12.69 5.56 -9.88
C ASP A 50 -11.16 5.60 -9.71
N TYR A 51 -10.65 6.45 -8.82
CA TYR A 51 -9.24 6.46 -8.44
C TYR A 51 -9.04 5.92 -7.03
N VAL A 52 -7.95 5.19 -6.86
CA VAL A 52 -7.52 4.64 -5.58
C VAL A 52 -6.10 5.08 -5.26
N LYS A 53 -5.84 5.22 -3.96
CA LYS A 53 -4.50 5.42 -3.42
C LYS A 53 -3.84 4.06 -3.22
N VAL A 54 -2.67 3.88 -3.80
CA VAL A 54 -1.90 2.63 -3.71
C VAL A 54 -0.50 2.85 -3.14
N MET A 55 -0.01 1.88 -2.40
CA MET A 55 1.36 1.81 -1.87
C MET A 55 2.06 0.57 -2.42
N THR A 56 3.36 0.67 -2.68
CA THR A 56 4.13 -0.41 -3.31
C THR A 56 4.52 -1.49 -2.31
N ILE A 57 4.35 -2.75 -2.70
CA ILE A 57 4.86 -3.92 -1.99
C ILE A 57 6.15 -4.38 -2.69
N THR A 58 7.22 -4.49 -1.91
CA THR A 58 8.54 -4.90 -2.39
C THR A 58 9.10 -6.04 -1.55
N SER A 59 10.01 -6.81 -2.13
CA SER A 59 10.77 -7.84 -1.42
C SER A 59 12.13 -7.39 -0.93
N THR A 60 12.52 -6.15 -1.23
CA THR A 60 13.83 -5.60 -0.88
C THR A 60 13.66 -4.34 -0.04
N LEU A 61 14.36 -4.30 1.10
CA LEU A 61 14.52 -3.09 1.89
C LEU A 61 15.60 -2.19 1.25
N LYS A 62 15.38 -0.88 1.29
CA LYS A 62 16.40 0.12 0.99
C LYS A 62 16.63 0.97 2.24
N GLU A 63 17.83 1.49 2.40
CA GLU A 63 18.19 2.26 3.60
C GLU A 63 17.35 3.54 3.76
N ASP A 64 16.94 4.17 2.65
CA ASP A 64 16.21 5.45 2.67
C ASP A 64 14.68 5.33 2.64
N GLY A 65 14.13 4.14 2.91
CA GLY A 65 12.69 3.92 2.81
C GLY A 65 12.03 3.57 4.12
N ASP A 66 10.81 4.08 4.32
CA ASP A 66 9.97 3.62 5.42
C ASP A 66 9.14 2.43 4.96
N TYR A 67 9.30 1.32 5.68
CA TYR A 67 8.68 0.05 5.34
C TYR A 67 7.85 -0.49 6.50
N VAL A 68 6.81 -1.25 6.14
CA VAL A 68 6.03 -2.05 7.08
C VAL A 68 6.04 -3.51 6.60
N PRO A 69 6.47 -4.48 7.43
CA PRO A 69 6.47 -5.88 7.04
C PRO A 69 5.04 -6.42 6.90
N ILE A 70 4.84 -7.27 5.90
CA ILE A 70 3.61 -8.05 5.69
C ILE A 70 3.91 -9.49 6.11
N ALA A 71 3.12 -10.02 7.04
CA ALA A 71 3.24 -11.39 7.50
C ALA A 71 3.23 -12.38 6.32
N PRO A 72 4.10 -13.40 6.31
CA PRO A 72 4.88 -13.90 7.45
C PRO A 72 6.24 -13.22 7.66
N THR A 73 6.59 -12.17 6.92
CA THR A 73 7.83 -11.40 7.13
C THR A 73 7.92 -10.92 8.57
N LEU A 74 9.00 -11.25 9.29
CA LEU A 74 9.13 -10.96 10.72
C LEU A 74 8.98 -9.47 11.04
N LYS A 75 8.37 -9.17 12.20
CA LYS A 75 8.15 -7.79 12.67
C LYS A 75 9.45 -7.07 13.06
N ASN A 76 10.53 -7.77 13.39
CA ASN A 76 11.86 -7.27 13.81
C ASN A 76 12.04 -5.74 13.80
N GLY A 77 11.81 -5.06 14.94
CA GLY A 77 12.03 -3.62 15.11
C GLY A 77 10.96 -2.69 14.52
N TYR A 78 10.06 -3.17 13.65
CA TYR A 78 8.98 -2.36 13.07
C TYR A 78 7.85 -2.14 14.07
N THR A 79 7.23 -0.95 14.07
CA THR A 79 6.12 -0.61 14.98
C THR A 79 4.90 -1.50 14.77
N ILE A 80 4.55 -1.74 13.50
CA ILE A 80 3.40 -2.54 13.07
C ILE A 80 3.84 -3.62 12.07
N GLN A 81 3.01 -4.65 11.92
CA GLN A 81 3.19 -5.71 10.91
C GLN A 81 1.80 -6.01 10.33
N LEU A 82 1.67 -5.96 9.02
CA LEU A 82 0.41 -6.21 8.34
C LEU A 82 0.08 -7.69 8.26
N GLN A 83 -1.21 -8.02 8.34
CA GLN A 83 -1.70 -9.38 8.28
C GLN A 83 -2.68 -9.55 7.13
N LEU A 84 -2.45 -10.57 6.31
CA LEU A 84 -3.41 -11.00 5.30
C LEU A 84 -4.63 -11.64 5.98
N ARG A 85 -5.79 -11.50 5.34
CA ARG A 85 -7.05 -12.07 5.78
C ARG A 85 -7.04 -13.57 5.51
N ASN A 86 -7.29 -14.35 6.56
CA ASN A 86 -7.46 -15.79 6.44
C ASN A 86 -8.78 -16.08 5.73
N TYR A 87 -8.82 -17.20 5.00
CA TYR A 87 -10.04 -17.69 4.38
C TYR A 87 -10.30 -19.14 4.74
N LEU A 88 -11.56 -19.54 4.60
CA LEU A 88 -11.99 -20.92 4.79
C LEU A 88 -12.01 -21.60 3.43
N VAL A 89 -11.30 -22.73 3.30
CA VAL A 89 -11.27 -23.54 2.09
C VAL A 89 -11.94 -24.87 2.38
N TRP A 90 -12.78 -25.32 1.44
CA TRP A 90 -13.32 -26.68 1.48
C TRP A 90 -12.30 -27.65 0.87
N HIS A 91 -11.78 -28.57 1.67
CA HIS A 91 -10.78 -29.54 1.24
C HIS A 91 -11.05 -30.89 1.90
N HIS A 92 -11.04 -31.98 1.13
CA HIS A 92 -11.33 -33.35 1.61
C HIS A 92 -12.54 -33.48 2.56
N ARG A 93 -13.66 -32.82 2.24
CA ARG A 93 -14.91 -32.81 3.03
C ARG A 93 -14.82 -32.10 4.39
N GLU A 94 -13.77 -31.31 4.60
CA GLU A 94 -13.60 -30.48 5.80
C GLU A 94 -13.38 -29.01 5.44
N THR A 95 -13.80 -28.13 6.34
CA THR A 95 -13.53 -26.69 6.24
C THR A 95 -12.22 -26.39 6.95
N LEU A 96 -11.16 -26.09 6.19
CA LEU A 96 -9.86 -25.74 6.73
C LEU A 96 -9.64 -24.22 6.71
N ARG A 97 -8.99 -23.70 7.76
CA ARG A 97 -8.55 -22.31 7.80
C ARG A 97 -7.21 -22.19 7.11
N PHE A 98 -7.19 -21.48 5.98
CA PHE A 98 -5.97 -21.22 5.24
C PHE A 98 -5.41 -19.83 5.57
N PHE A 99 -4.08 -19.75 5.64
CA PHE A 99 -3.33 -18.55 5.94
C PHE A 99 -2.58 -18.13 4.66
N PRO A 100 -3.07 -17.12 3.91
CA PRO A 100 -2.39 -16.68 2.72
C PRO A 100 -1.00 -16.12 3.02
N VAL A 101 -0.06 -16.45 2.14
CA VAL A 101 1.34 -16.05 2.21
C VAL A 101 1.76 -15.50 0.85
N LEU A 102 2.38 -14.32 0.85
CA LEU A 102 3.10 -13.82 -0.32
C LEU A 102 4.43 -14.58 -0.43
N GLN A 103 4.78 -15.06 -1.63
CA GLN A 103 5.87 -16.03 -1.85
C GLN A 103 7.28 -15.58 -1.43
N LYS A 104 7.47 -14.30 -1.10
CA LYS A 104 8.76 -13.71 -0.68
C LYS A 104 8.57 -12.84 0.56
N TYR A 105 9.68 -12.50 1.23
CA TYR A 105 9.69 -11.37 2.16
C TYR A 105 8.99 -10.18 1.49
N SER A 106 8.03 -9.60 2.19
CA SER A 106 7.11 -8.63 1.61
C SER A 106 6.99 -7.45 2.57
N TYR A 107 7.32 -6.28 2.05
CA TYR A 107 7.32 -5.02 2.78
C TYR A 107 6.48 -4.01 2.02
N LEU A 108 5.57 -3.35 2.71
CA LEU A 108 4.85 -2.22 2.19
C LEU A 108 5.71 -0.96 2.35
N LYS A 109 6.03 -0.29 1.26
CA LYS A 109 6.70 1.03 1.30
C LYS A 109 5.66 2.10 1.61
N ILE A 110 5.79 2.77 2.75
CA ILE A 110 4.78 3.72 3.27
C ILE A 110 5.18 5.19 3.11
N ASP A 111 6.38 5.46 2.58
CA ASP A 111 6.86 6.81 2.31
C ASP A 111 6.30 7.47 1.04
N SER A 112 5.64 6.68 0.19
CA SER A 112 5.16 7.10 -1.12
C SER A 112 3.84 6.41 -1.44
N TYR A 113 2.93 7.16 -2.02
CA TYR A 113 1.67 6.66 -2.54
C TYR A 113 1.44 7.18 -3.95
N TYR A 114 0.68 6.42 -4.72
CA TYR A 114 0.30 6.79 -6.09
C TYR A 114 -1.22 6.77 -6.20
N GLU A 115 -1.76 7.65 -7.03
CA GLU A 115 -3.18 7.68 -7.36
C GLU A 115 -3.35 7.09 -8.75
N VAL A 116 -4.13 6.01 -8.85
CA VAL A 116 -4.28 5.25 -10.08
C VAL A 116 -5.74 4.91 -10.34
N PRO A 117 -6.16 4.81 -11.61
CA PRO A 117 -7.49 4.31 -11.94
C PRO A 117 -7.65 2.87 -11.49
N ILE A 118 -8.80 2.56 -10.91
CA ILE A 118 -9.17 1.20 -10.49
C ILE A 118 -9.05 0.20 -11.64
N GLN A 119 -9.43 0.61 -12.86
CA GLN A 119 -9.40 -0.23 -14.06
C GLN A 119 -8.00 -0.71 -14.44
N MET A 120 -6.95 0.00 -13.98
CA MET A 120 -5.56 -0.35 -14.22
C MET A 120 -5.09 -1.52 -13.33
N LEU A 121 -5.87 -1.92 -12.33
CA LEU A 121 -5.49 -2.91 -11.32
C LEU A 121 -6.00 -4.30 -11.64
N VAL A 122 -5.13 -5.29 -11.45
CA VAL A 122 -5.44 -6.73 -11.57
C VAL A 122 -5.23 -7.37 -10.21
N ASN A 123 -6.26 -8.05 -9.68
CA ASN A 123 -6.18 -8.75 -8.40
C ASN A 123 -5.05 -9.78 -8.41
N VAL A 124 -4.18 -9.72 -7.41
CA VAL A 124 -3.25 -10.82 -7.16
C VAL A 124 -3.99 -11.90 -6.41
N ARG A 125 -3.94 -13.12 -6.93
CA ARG A 125 -4.61 -14.28 -6.37
C ARG A 125 -3.60 -15.36 -6.00
N ASP A 126 -3.96 -16.15 -5.00
CA ASP A 126 -3.22 -17.36 -4.67
C ASP A 126 -3.62 -18.54 -5.57
N HIS A 127 -3.01 -19.70 -5.31
CA HIS A 127 -3.25 -20.94 -6.04
C HIS A 127 -4.66 -21.51 -5.87
N PHE A 128 -5.43 -21.04 -4.87
CA PHE A 128 -6.85 -21.36 -4.69
C PHE A 128 -7.77 -20.31 -5.31
N ASN A 129 -7.23 -19.40 -6.13
CA ASN A 129 -7.96 -18.32 -6.77
C ASN A 129 -8.58 -17.30 -5.78
N ASN A 130 -8.10 -17.25 -4.53
CA ASN A 130 -8.53 -16.25 -3.55
C ASN A 130 -7.66 -14.99 -3.69
N ALA A 131 -8.27 -13.82 -3.57
CA ALA A 131 -7.54 -12.56 -3.60
C ALA A 131 -6.77 -12.33 -2.30
N PHE A 132 -5.55 -11.80 -2.40
CA PHE A 132 -4.82 -11.33 -1.24
C PHE A 132 -5.43 -10.03 -0.73
N VAL A 133 -5.93 -10.03 0.50
CA VAL A 133 -6.57 -8.88 1.14
C VAL A 133 -6.01 -8.74 2.56
N ILE A 134 -5.66 -7.53 2.98
CA ILE A 134 -5.26 -7.22 4.35
C ILE A 134 -6.48 -7.26 5.26
N ARG A 135 -6.31 -7.70 6.51
CA ARG A 135 -7.39 -7.67 7.51
C ARG A 135 -7.95 -6.25 7.63
N SER A 136 -9.27 -6.08 7.67
CA SER A 136 -9.86 -4.74 7.74
C SER A 136 -9.64 -4.06 9.10
N LYS A 137 -9.71 -4.83 10.19
CA LYS A 137 -9.65 -4.35 11.58
C LYS A 137 -8.68 -5.16 12.43
N GLY A 138 -8.34 -4.64 13.60
CA GLY A 138 -7.46 -5.27 14.58
C GLY A 138 -5.98 -5.00 14.30
N GLN A 139 -5.12 -5.64 15.10
CA GLN A 139 -3.66 -5.55 14.92
C GLN A 139 -3.24 -6.14 13.57
N GLY A 140 -2.40 -5.40 12.86
CA GLY A 140 -1.97 -5.69 11.49
C GLY A 140 -3.04 -5.47 10.42
N GLY A 141 -4.16 -4.85 10.79
CA GLY A 141 -5.22 -4.52 9.84
C GLY A 141 -5.00 -3.19 9.12
N LEU A 142 -5.78 -2.97 8.07
CA LEU A 142 -5.76 -1.78 7.24
C LEU A 142 -6.06 -0.50 8.03
N ARG A 143 -7.02 -0.54 8.96
CA ARG A 143 -7.30 0.61 9.82
C ARG A 143 -6.08 1.03 10.64
N GLN A 144 -5.34 0.06 11.19
CA GLN A 144 -4.11 0.35 11.93
C GLN A 144 -3.04 0.94 11.02
N LEU A 145 -2.91 0.43 9.78
CA LEU A 145 -2.00 0.99 8.78
C LEU A 145 -2.34 2.45 8.47
N GLN A 146 -3.61 2.74 8.17
CA GLN A 146 -4.07 4.11 7.86
C GLN A 146 -3.81 5.07 9.03
N ASP A 147 -4.11 4.64 10.27
CA ASP A 147 -3.85 5.44 11.47
C ASP A 147 -2.35 5.65 11.69
N TYR A 148 -1.52 4.63 11.44
CA TYR A 148 -0.06 4.70 11.56
C TYR A 148 0.55 5.67 10.54
N VAL A 149 0.18 5.54 9.26
CA VAL A 149 0.61 6.44 8.17
C VAL A 149 0.19 7.87 8.48
N ARG A 150 -1.06 8.09 8.91
CA ARG A 150 -1.54 9.44 9.25
C ARG A 150 -0.73 10.08 10.38
N ARG A 151 -0.44 9.35 11.45
CA ARG A 151 0.36 9.87 12.58
C ARG A 151 1.79 10.19 12.15
N ARG A 152 2.41 9.30 11.39
CA ARG A 152 3.76 9.51 10.82
C ARG A 152 3.80 10.78 9.97
N ASP A 153 2.86 10.95 9.06
CA ASP A 153 2.83 12.10 8.15
C ASP A 153 2.57 13.41 8.90
N LEU A 154 1.76 13.37 9.97
CA LEU A 154 1.55 14.52 10.86
C LEU A 154 2.85 14.94 11.56
N ILE A 155 3.56 13.99 12.19
CA ILE A 155 4.83 14.24 12.89
C ILE A 155 5.85 14.90 11.94
N ARG A 156 6.01 14.33 10.74
CA ARG A 156 6.93 14.87 9.72
C ARG A 156 6.54 16.28 9.28
N THR A 157 5.25 16.57 9.18
CA THR A 157 4.77 17.91 8.82
C THR A 157 5.10 18.91 9.92
N THR A 158 4.88 18.55 11.19
CA THR A 158 5.21 19.40 12.34
C THR A 158 6.73 19.65 12.44
N GLU A 159 7.55 18.61 12.31
CA GLU A 159 9.03 18.73 12.34
C GLU A 159 9.56 19.62 11.21
N SER A 160 8.93 19.58 10.03
CA SER A 160 9.30 20.46 8.92
C SER A 160 8.90 21.93 9.13
N HIS A 161 7.88 22.20 9.96
CA HIS A 161 7.44 23.55 10.30
C HIS A 161 8.25 24.17 11.45
N ASP A 162 8.71 23.36 12.41
CA ASP A 162 9.61 23.81 13.48
C ASP A 162 11.06 23.99 13.01
N ALA A 163 11.40 23.51 11.82
CA ALA A 163 12.67 23.79 11.12
C ALA A 163 12.63 25.07 10.26
N GLY A 164 11.83 26.08 10.66
CA GLY A 164 11.83 27.41 10.05
C GLY A 164 13.16 28.16 10.21
N PRO A 165 13.50 29.10 9.31
CA PRO A 165 14.85 29.63 9.13
C PRO A 165 15.35 30.37 10.38
N SER A 166 16.43 29.86 10.98
CA SER A 166 17.23 30.66 11.92
C SER A 166 17.85 31.83 11.17
N SER A 167 17.29 33.00 11.46
CA SER A 167 17.83 34.34 11.30
C SER A 167 19.34 34.45 11.08
N MET A 168 19.74 35.09 9.98
CA MET A 168 20.82 36.06 10.04
C MET A 168 20.19 37.46 10.00
N ILE A 169 19.89 37.98 11.18
CA ILE A 169 19.98 39.41 11.43
C ILE A 169 21.45 39.64 11.82
N GLN A 170 22.17 40.38 11.00
CA GLN A 170 23.22 41.27 11.49
C GLN A 170 22.90 42.66 10.96
N SER A 171 22.30 43.44 11.84
CA SER A 171 22.47 44.88 11.91
C SER A 171 23.97 45.19 12.01
N ASP A 172 24.45 46.22 11.32
CA ASP A 172 24.99 47.39 12.00
C ASP A 172 25.34 48.53 11.05
N GLU A 173 25.14 49.72 11.59
CA GLU A 173 25.41 51.08 11.11
C GLU A 173 26.79 51.29 10.43
N LYS A 174 26.81 52.04 9.33
CA LYS A 174 27.19 53.46 9.33
C LYS A 174 26.94 54.14 7.98
#